data_AF-A0A962DW64-F1
#
_entry.id   AF-A0A962DW64-F1
#
_cell.length_a   1.000
_cell.length_b   1.000
_cell.length_c   1.000
_cell.angle_alpha   90.00
_cell.angle_beta   90.00
_cell.angle_gamma   90.00
#
_symmetry.space_group_name_H-M   'P 1'
#
loop_
_entity.id
_entity.type
_entity.pdbx_description
1 polymer ?
#
loop_
_entity_poly.entity_id
_entity_poly.type
_entity_poly.pdbx_seq_one_letter_code
_entity_poly.pdbx_strand_id
1 'polypeptide(L)'
;MNKSRGNTQTVNLHTITSSWGEGTSDAGGPEGAGTASTTNDATWIHSFYDTVSWMTPGGDYLGTPSASLSISSQGGYTFQNNGMIDDIQNWLDSPATNFDWILIGDEISSGFAQRFASREHQTASSRPSLLVSYEIPQTTQLNPVKDNTLYETVDGSTSNGAGGNLYLGMTNGNAIRRAVVEFDVSSIHPQSTIIDAQLDLEITNTPSSPFIGTVNATLHNLSAEWGEAGSSGSGSGAGAQTRDATWLHRFFNTDNWTNPGGDFTASASASAPFDQNSSSIQFLSSTDLVNDVTAWVQDANSNHGWLIKGDEVNSGNARGVSSREGSTPPVLTIQYIVPDLIFANGFEQLEY
;
A
#
# COMPACT_ATOMS: atom_id res chain seq x y z
N MET A 1 -17.82 12.64 -31.08
CA MET A 1 -18.73 13.55 -31.80
C MET A 1 -18.90 13.08 -33.24
N ASN A 2 -20.12 13.04 -33.77
CA ASN A 2 -20.39 12.56 -35.14
C ASN A 2 -21.01 13.63 -36.08
N LYS A 3 -21.28 14.85 -35.61
CA LYS A 3 -21.58 16.05 -36.43
C LYS A 3 -21.19 17.33 -35.66
N SER A 4 -20.71 18.36 -36.36
CA SER A 4 -20.45 19.69 -35.80
C SER A 4 -21.09 20.84 -36.58
N ARG A 5 -21.43 21.93 -35.87
CA ARG A 5 -21.71 23.26 -36.43
C ARG A 5 -20.96 24.31 -35.59
N GLY A 6 -20.07 25.08 -36.22
CA GLY A 6 -19.38 26.22 -35.59
C GLY A 6 -17.88 26.06 -35.34
N ASN A 7 -17.28 27.10 -34.74
CA ASN A 7 -15.88 27.17 -34.30
C ASN A 7 -15.64 26.31 -33.04
N THR A 8 -14.40 26.24 -32.56
CA THR A 8 -14.03 25.57 -31.31
C THR A 8 -14.90 26.03 -30.13
N GLN A 9 -15.40 25.08 -29.34
CA GLN A 9 -16.21 25.31 -28.14
C GLN A 9 -15.72 24.48 -26.97
N THR A 10 -15.93 24.94 -25.75
CA THR A 10 -15.67 24.14 -24.55
C THR A 10 -16.93 23.38 -24.15
N VAL A 11 -16.79 22.08 -23.94
CA VAL A 11 -17.80 21.23 -23.28
C VAL A 11 -17.30 20.92 -21.89
N ASN A 12 -18.20 20.99 -20.93
CA ASN A 12 -17.96 20.68 -19.53
C ASN A 12 -18.68 19.39 -19.16
N LEU A 13 -18.03 18.58 -18.35
CA LEU A 13 -18.58 17.39 -17.72
C LEU A 13 -18.88 17.74 -16.26
N HIS A 14 -20.12 17.52 -15.82
CA HIS A 14 -20.56 17.81 -14.44
C HIS A 14 -21.21 16.58 -13.83
N THR A 15 -21.02 16.36 -12.53
CA THR A 15 -21.67 15.26 -11.79
C THR A 15 -23.14 15.54 -11.60
N ILE A 16 -24.00 14.59 -12.00
CA ILE A 16 -25.44 14.65 -11.80
C ILE A 16 -25.73 14.33 -10.33
N THR A 17 -26.69 15.04 -9.72
CA THR A 17 -27.03 14.88 -8.28
C THR A 17 -28.40 14.25 -8.04
N SER A 18 -29.17 13.98 -9.10
CA SER A 18 -30.48 13.33 -9.06
C SER A 18 -30.52 12.15 -10.02
N SER A 19 -31.15 11.05 -9.61
CA SER A 19 -31.39 9.91 -10.52
C SER A 19 -32.24 10.32 -11.73
N TRP A 20 -32.03 9.65 -12.85
CA TRP A 20 -32.70 9.91 -14.12
C TRP A 20 -32.93 8.61 -14.90
N GLY A 21 -33.85 8.67 -15.86
CA GLY A 21 -34.29 7.50 -16.61
C GLY A 21 -34.05 7.60 -18.11
N GLU A 22 -34.18 6.45 -18.75
CA GLU A 22 -34.15 6.29 -20.20
C GLU A 22 -35.40 5.51 -20.63
N GLY A 23 -36.06 6.00 -21.68
CA GLY A 23 -37.22 5.37 -22.29
C GLY A 23 -36.89 4.77 -23.66
N THR A 24 -37.91 4.68 -24.50
CA THR A 24 -37.86 4.04 -25.84
C THR A 24 -37.87 5.05 -26.99
N SER A 25 -37.73 6.35 -26.69
CA SER A 25 -37.76 7.39 -27.71
C SER A 25 -36.55 7.28 -28.66
N ASP A 26 -36.81 7.21 -29.97
CA ASP A 26 -35.78 7.16 -31.02
C ASP A 26 -36.12 8.16 -32.13
N ALA A 27 -35.30 9.21 -32.25
CA ALA A 27 -35.54 10.29 -33.19
C ALA A 27 -34.95 9.98 -34.57
N GLY A 28 -35.73 10.23 -35.62
CA GLY A 28 -35.25 10.04 -36.99
C GLY A 28 -34.24 11.09 -37.46
N GLY A 29 -33.46 10.74 -38.49
CA GLY A 29 -32.64 11.70 -39.24
C GLY A 29 -31.42 12.22 -38.47
N PRO A 30 -31.18 13.54 -38.38
CA PRO A 30 -30.06 14.08 -37.61
C PRO A 30 -30.33 14.18 -36.10
N GLU A 31 -31.52 13.78 -35.63
CA GLU A 31 -31.96 13.68 -34.21
C GLU A 31 -32.04 14.99 -33.41
N GLY A 32 -31.45 16.09 -33.88
CA GLY A 32 -31.42 17.37 -33.12
C GLY A 32 -32.77 18.05 -32.85
N ALA A 33 -33.87 17.54 -33.43
CA ALA A 33 -35.23 18.00 -33.14
C ALA A 33 -35.97 17.12 -32.11
N GLY A 34 -35.38 15.98 -31.71
CA GLY A 34 -36.00 15.00 -30.84
C GLY A 34 -37.17 14.25 -31.47
N THR A 35 -37.89 13.50 -30.63
CA THR A 35 -39.18 12.82 -30.94
C THR A 35 -40.09 12.91 -29.71
N ALA A 36 -41.30 12.35 -29.76
CA ALA A 36 -42.18 12.28 -28.60
C ALA A 36 -41.55 11.43 -27.48
N SER A 37 -41.46 11.99 -26.27
CA SER A 37 -40.96 11.29 -25.09
C SER A 37 -41.93 10.20 -24.65
N THR A 38 -41.37 9.10 -24.20
CA THR A 38 -42.01 7.90 -23.67
C THR A 38 -41.73 7.80 -22.18
N THR A 39 -42.46 6.91 -21.49
CA THR A 39 -42.27 6.69 -20.05
C THR A 39 -40.80 6.46 -19.70
N ASN A 40 -40.34 7.11 -18.63
CA ASN A 40 -38.97 7.12 -18.11
C ASN A 40 -37.94 7.94 -18.89
N ASP A 41 -38.25 8.53 -20.05
CA ASP A 41 -37.28 9.39 -20.73
C ASP A 41 -36.87 10.60 -19.85
N ALA A 42 -35.57 10.86 -19.75
CA ALA A 42 -35.08 12.16 -19.31
C ALA A 42 -35.43 13.23 -20.36
N THR A 43 -36.00 14.34 -19.91
CA THR A 43 -36.37 15.50 -20.73
C THR A 43 -35.85 16.78 -20.08
N TRP A 44 -36.05 17.93 -20.73
CA TRP A 44 -35.67 19.23 -20.14
C TRP A 44 -36.35 19.50 -18.78
N ILE A 45 -37.55 18.96 -18.55
CA ILE A 45 -38.35 19.21 -17.33
C ILE A 45 -38.39 18.00 -16.39
N HIS A 46 -38.34 16.78 -16.94
CA HIS A 46 -38.50 15.54 -16.18
C HIS A 46 -37.20 14.73 -16.14
N SER A 47 -36.80 14.27 -14.95
CA SER A 47 -35.78 13.22 -14.82
C SER A 47 -36.34 11.83 -15.15
N PHE A 48 -37.65 11.64 -14.95
CA PHE A 48 -38.41 10.48 -15.43
C PHE A 48 -39.75 10.96 -15.99
N TYR A 49 -39.86 11.07 -17.32
CA TYR A 49 -41.10 11.50 -17.97
C TYR A 49 -42.23 10.49 -17.69
N ASP A 50 -43.42 10.90 -17.27
CA ASP A 50 -43.98 12.24 -16.97
C ASP A 50 -44.27 12.41 -15.45
N THR A 51 -43.46 11.76 -14.61
CA THR A 51 -43.79 11.51 -13.19
C THR A 51 -42.86 12.22 -12.21
N VAL A 52 -41.58 12.37 -12.54
CA VAL A 52 -40.56 12.99 -11.68
C VAL A 52 -39.87 14.12 -12.42
N SER A 53 -39.88 15.32 -11.83
CA SER A 53 -39.22 16.51 -12.37
C SER A 53 -37.82 16.70 -11.81
N TRP A 54 -36.95 17.30 -12.61
CA TRP A 54 -35.73 17.94 -12.09
C TRP A 54 -36.11 19.06 -11.12
N MET A 55 -35.24 19.39 -10.16
CA MET A 55 -35.43 20.62 -9.38
C MET A 55 -35.18 21.85 -10.24
N THR A 56 -34.16 21.78 -11.12
CA THR A 56 -33.84 22.82 -12.11
C THR A 56 -34.05 22.29 -13.52
N PRO A 57 -34.85 22.97 -14.37
CA PRO A 57 -34.97 22.61 -15.78
C PRO A 57 -33.59 22.52 -16.47
N GLY A 58 -33.36 21.44 -17.20
CA GLY A 58 -32.06 21.12 -17.81
C GLY A 58 -31.21 20.12 -17.01
N GLY A 59 -31.60 19.78 -15.78
CA GLY A 59 -30.94 18.76 -14.95
C GLY A 59 -30.44 19.30 -13.60
N ASP A 60 -30.27 18.39 -12.65
CA ASP A 60 -29.67 18.68 -11.34
C ASP A 60 -28.21 18.19 -11.32
N TYR A 61 -27.25 19.10 -11.19
CA TYR A 61 -25.82 18.79 -11.25
C TYR A 61 -24.97 19.74 -10.38
N LEU A 62 -23.74 19.33 -10.09
CA LEU A 62 -22.77 20.19 -9.38
C LEU A 62 -22.24 21.29 -10.31
N GLY A 63 -22.33 22.55 -9.87
CA GLY A 63 -21.91 23.70 -10.69
C GLY A 63 -20.42 23.75 -11.04
N THR A 64 -19.57 23.08 -10.27
CA THR A 64 -18.14 22.92 -10.60
C THR A 64 -18.00 21.77 -11.60
N PRO A 65 -17.36 21.99 -12.77
CA PRO A 65 -17.13 20.92 -13.74
C PRO A 65 -16.05 19.94 -13.24
N SER A 66 -16.31 18.65 -13.43
CA SER A 66 -15.35 17.56 -13.20
C SER A 66 -14.26 17.55 -14.26
N ALA A 67 -14.59 17.97 -15.49
CA ALA A 67 -13.65 18.16 -16.58
C ALA A 67 -14.18 19.17 -17.60
N SER A 68 -13.26 19.80 -18.34
CA SER A 68 -13.59 20.69 -19.45
C SER A 68 -12.72 20.35 -20.66
N LEU A 69 -13.29 20.33 -21.86
CA LEU A 69 -12.58 20.01 -23.09
C LEU A 69 -13.02 20.91 -24.24
N SER A 70 -12.07 21.45 -24.98
CA SER A 70 -12.36 22.17 -26.22
C SER A 70 -12.53 21.20 -27.39
N ILE A 71 -13.67 21.28 -28.06
CA ILE A 71 -14.09 20.49 -29.21
C ILE A 71 -14.25 21.38 -30.44
N SER A 72 -13.86 20.92 -31.63
CA SER A 72 -13.82 21.79 -32.83
C SER A 72 -14.16 21.10 -34.15
N SER A 73 -13.94 19.79 -34.27
CA SER A 73 -14.19 19.01 -35.48
C SER A 73 -14.85 17.66 -35.18
N GLN A 74 -15.33 16.97 -36.21
CA GLN A 74 -15.85 15.62 -36.02
C GLN A 74 -14.71 14.67 -35.63
N GLY A 75 -14.90 13.86 -34.59
CA GLY A 75 -13.87 12.96 -34.08
C GLY A 75 -14.17 12.39 -32.70
N GLY A 76 -13.23 11.57 -32.21
CA GLY A 76 -13.19 11.11 -30.83
C GLY A 76 -12.66 12.21 -29.91
N TYR A 77 -13.16 12.22 -28.68
CA TYR A 77 -12.80 13.20 -27.66
C TYR A 77 -12.68 12.48 -26.32
N THR A 78 -11.61 12.75 -25.59
CA THR A 78 -11.33 12.14 -24.28
C THR A 78 -11.31 13.23 -23.23
N PHE A 79 -12.16 13.09 -22.21
CA PHE A 79 -12.09 13.89 -21.00
C PHE A 79 -11.14 13.20 -20.03
N GLN A 80 -10.21 13.97 -19.45
CA GLN A 80 -9.30 13.50 -18.41
C GLN A 80 -8.98 14.67 -17.49
N ASN A 81 -9.36 14.55 -16.22
CA ASN A 81 -9.11 15.56 -15.20
C ASN A 81 -9.19 14.92 -13.81
N ASN A 82 -8.56 15.53 -12.81
CA ASN A 82 -8.62 15.05 -11.43
C ASN A 82 -10.06 15.04 -10.88
N GLY A 83 -10.91 15.98 -11.29
CA GLY A 83 -12.31 16.00 -10.84
C GLY A 83 -13.08 14.72 -11.22
N MET A 84 -12.78 14.12 -12.37
CA MET A 84 -13.38 12.82 -12.75
C MET A 84 -12.89 11.66 -11.87
N ILE A 85 -11.64 11.71 -11.40
CA ILE A 85 -11.10 10.72 -10.48
C ILE A 85 -11.81 10.85 -9.13
N ASP A 86 -12.00 12.08 -8.64
CA ASP A 86 -12.72 12.35 -7.40
C ASP A 86 -14.17 11.86 -7.48
N ASP A 87 -14.86 12.07 -8.60
CA ASP A 87 -16.22 11.56 -8.81
C ASP A 87 -16.28 10.03 -8.75
N ILE A 88 -15.39 9.34 -9.48
CA ILE A 88 -15.33 7.87 -9.48
C ILE A 88 -15.01 7.35 -8.07
N GLN A 89 -14.10 7.99 -7.36
CA GLN A 89 -13.77 7.63 -5.97
C GLN A 89 -14.98 7.82 -5.06
N ASN A 90 -15.72 8.92 -5.19
CA ASN A 90 -16.95 9.14 -4.43
C ASN A 90 -18.03 8.10 -4.74
N TRP A 91 -18.16 7.65 -5.99
CA TRP A 91 -19.08 6.58 -6.36
C TRP A 91 -18.66 5.23 -5.80
N LEU A 92 -17.35 4.96 -5.72
CA LEU A 92 -16.84 3.75 -5.09
C LEU A 92 -17.10 3.76 -3.57
N ASP A 93 -16.85 4.89 -2.92
CA ASP A 93 -17.03 5.05 -1.47
C ASP A 93 -18.51 5.15 -1.06
N SER A 94 -19.37 5.63 -1.95
CA SER A 94 -20.80 5.79 -1.72
C SER A 94 -21.62 5.46 -2.97
N PRO A 95 -21.82 4.17 -3.31
CA PRO A 95 -22.45 3.76 -4.57
C PRO A 95 -23.84 4.32 -4.84
N ALA A 96 -24.58 4.69 -3.80
CA ALA A 96 -25.91 5.29 -3.93
C ALA A 96 -25.91 6.72 -4.51
N THR A 97 -24.76 7.38 -4.59
CA THR A 97 -24.61 8.73 -5.17
C THR A 97 -24.23 8.71 -6.66
N ASN A 98 -24.04 7.52 -7.25
CA ASN A 98 -23.70 7.41 -8.65
C ASN A 98 -24.93 7.66 -9.54
N PHE A 99 -25.02 8.87 -10.08
CA PHE A 99 -26.01 9.28 -11.08
C PHE A 99 -25.36 9.68 -12.42
N ASP A 100 -24.10 9.29 -12.62
CA ASP A 100 -23.26 9.63 -13.77
C ASP A 100 -23.00 11.14 -13.95
N TRP A 101 -22.60 11.52 -15.17
CA TRP A 101 -22.27 12.89 -15.56
C TRP A 101 -23.22 13.44 -16.63
N ILE A 102 -23.37 14.76 -16.66
CA ILE A 102 -23.99 15.53 -17.72
C ILE A 102 -22.93 16.30 -18.53
N LEU A 103 -23.11 16.37 -19.84
CA LEU A 103 -22.29 17.16 -20.75
C LEU A 103 -22.98 18.50 -21.07
N ILE A 104 -22.32 19.61 -20.77
CA ILE A 104 -22.85 20.96 -20.98
C ILE A 104 -21.93 21.72 -21.94
N GLY A 105 -22.48 22.15 -23.07
CA GLY A 105 -21.79 22.97 -24.07
C GLY A 105 -22.06 24.47 -23.92
N ASP A 106 -21.88 25.23 -25.00
CA ASP A 106 -22.33 26.63 -25.07
C ASP A 106 -23.86 26.69 -25.26
N GLU A 107 -24.57 27.07 -24.21
CA GLU A 107 -26.03 27.23 -24.20
C GLU A 107 -26.47 28.69 -24.39
N ILE A 108 -25.53 29.62 -24.59
CA ILE A 108 -25.79 31.05 -24.78
C ILE A 108 -25.85 31.36 -26.28
N SER A 109 -24.95 30.76 -27.07
CA SER A 109 -24.81 31.05 -28.49
C SER A 109 -25.67 30.13 -29.37
N SER A 110 -26.40 30.71 -30.32
CA SER A 110 -27.21 29.93 -31.27
C SER A 110 -26.36 29.19 -32.31
N GLY A 111 -26.72 27.92 -32.57
CA GLY A 111 -26.05 27.10 -33.58
C GLY A 111 -24.84 26.30 -33.07
N PHE A 112 -24.67 26.22 -31.75
CA PHE A 112 -23.52 25.61 -31.10
C PHE A 112 -23.76 24.17 -30.64
N ALA A 113 -24.96 23.61 -30.81
CA ALA A 113 -25.27 22.23 -30.44
C ALA A 113 -24.40 21.21 -31.19
N GLN A 114 -23.92 20.21 -30.45
CA GLN A 114 -23.02 19.16 -30.92
C GLN A 114 -23.65 17.79 -30.71
N ARG A 115 -23.35 16.85 -31.61
CA ARG A 115 -23.87 15.47 -31.50
C ARG A 115 -22.77 14.49 -31.16
N PHE A 116 -22.95 13.75 -30.08
CA PHE A 116 -22.12 12.60 -29.71
C PHE A 116 -22.82 11.30 -30.08
N ALA A 117 -22.05 10.23 -30.25
CA ALA A 117 -22.62 8.90 -30.44
C ALA A 117 -23.14 8.40 -29.09
N SER A 118 -24.33 7.80 -29.08
CA SER A 118 -24.90 7.14 -27.90
C SER A 118 -24.40 5.70 -27.78
N ARG A 119 -24.80 5.00 -26.71
CA ARG A 119 -24.54 3.56 -26.55
C ARG A 119 -25.17 2.70 -27.66
N GLU A 120 -26.22 3.20 -28.33
CA GLU A 120 -26.94 2.50 -29.40
C GLU A 120 -26.34 2.76 -30.79
N HIS A 121 -25.26 3.54 -30.90
CA HIS A 121 -24.66 3.86 -32.20
C HIS A 121 -24.22 2.57 -32.93
N GLN A 122 -24.51 2.50 -34.24
CA GLN A 122 -24.25 1.31 -35.07
C GLN A 122 -22.77 0.88 -35.06
N THR A 123 -21.86 1.86 -35.11
CA THR A 123 -20.43 1.60 -35.00
C THR A 123 -20.02 1.49 -33.52
N ALA A 124 -19.75 0.27 -33.06
CA ALA A 124 -19.39 -0.01 -31.67
C ALA A 124 -18.19 0.81 -31.17
N SER A 125 -17.14 0.98 -31.99
CA SER A 125 -15.96 1.78 -31.64
C SER A 125 -16.21 3.29 -31.55
N SER A 126 -17.40 3.76 -31.92
CA SER A 126 -17.80 5.15 -31.73
C SER A 126 -18.64 5.38 -30.49
N ARG A 127 -19.09 4.31 -29.80
CA ARG A 127 -19.88 4.41 -28.56
C ARG A 127 -19.01 4.98 -27.44
N PRO A 128 -19.61 5.69 -26.47
CA PRO A 128 -18.86 6.19 -25.32
C PRO A 128 -18.32 5.04 -24.48
N SER A 129 -17.13 5.22 -23.92
CA SER A 129 -16.49 4.28 -23.00
C SER A 129 -15.82 5.06 -21.87
N LEU A 130 -15.90 4.52 -20.65
CA LEU A 130 -15.14 5.00 -19.51
C LEU A 130 -13.94 4.08 -19.29
N LEU A 131 -12.74 4.63 -19.30
CA LEU A 131 -11.51 3.92 -18.95
C LEU A 131 -11.08 4.36 -17.54
N VAL A 132 -11.00 3.40 -16.62
CA VAL A 132 -10.53 3.63 -15.25
C VAL A 132 -9.27 2.80 -15.03
N SER A 133 -8.18 3.47 -14.65
CA SER A 133 -6.94 2.82 -14.22
C SER A 133 -6.84 2.93 -12.71
N TYR A 134 -6.55 1.81 -12.04
CA TYR A 134 -6.42 1.74 -10.59
C TYR A 134 -5.36 0.71 -10.20
N GLU A 135 -4.71 0.94 -9.06
CA GLU A 135 -3.73 0.03 -8.48
C GLU A 135 -4.28 -0.50 -7.16
N ILE A 136 -4.18 -1.82 -6.93
CA ILE A 136 -4.59 -2.44 -5.67
C ILE A 136 -3.34 -2.83 -4.89
N PRO A 137 -3.11 -2.26 -3.69
CA PRO A 137 -2.04 -2.71 -2.83
C PRO A 137 -2.25 -4.18 -2.42
N GLN A 138 -1.18 -4.98 -2.52
CA GLN A 138 -1.09 -6.34 -2.01
C GLN A 138 -0.47 -6.33 -0.61
N THR A 139 -0.81 -7.33 0.20
CA THR A 139 -0.24 -7.54 1.53
C THR A 139 0.37 -8.94 1.61
N THR A 140 1.59 -9.02 2.12
CA THR A 140 2.23 -10.30 2.47
C THR A 140 2.69 -10.29 3.92
N GLN A 141 2.75 -11.47 4.52
CA GLN A 141 3.28 -11.69 5.86
C GLN A 141 4.41 -12.70 5.78
N LEU A 142 5.58 -12.32 6.31
CA LEU A 142 6.80 -13.10 6.26
C LEU A 142 7.26 -13.44 7.67
N ASN A 143 7.62 -14.70 7.88
CA ASN A 143 8.33 -15.14 9.08
C ASN A 143 9.85 -15.05 8.83
N PRO A 144 10.68 -14.92 9.87
CA PRO A 144 12.13 -14.92 9.71
C PRO A 144 12.61 -16.24 9.12
N VAL A 145 13.59 -16.14 8.22
CA VAL A 145 14.35 -17.29 7.69
C VAL A 145 15.63 -17.53 8.47
N LYS A 146 16.08 -16.56 9.28
CA LYS A 146 17.25 -16.65 10.15
C LYS A 146 17.04 -15.74 11.35
N ASP A 147 17.36 -16.21 12.55
CA ASP A 147 17.43 -15.35 13.74
C ASP A 147 18.49 -15.81 14.74
N ASN A 148 18.95 -14.89 15.59
CA ASN A 148 19.90 -15.22 16.65
C ASN A 148 19.95 -14.11 17.72
N THR A 149 20.41 -14.47 18.92
CA THR A 149 20.76 -13.49 19.97
C THR A 149 22.27 -13.33 20.09
N LEU A 150 22.73 -12.07 20.06
CA LEU A 150 24.11 -11.69 20.39
C LEU A 150 24.22 -11.42 21.89
N TYR A 151 25.01 -12.23 22.58
CA TYR A 151 25.26 -12.11 24.02
C TYR A 151 26.60 -11.42 24.27
N GLU A 152 26.56 -10.22 24.88
CA GLU A 152 27.78 -9.52 25.29
C GLU A 152 28.58 -10.37 26.28
N THR A 153 29.67 -10.92 25.77
CA THR A 153 30.63 -11.78 26.47
C THR A 153 32.03 -11.42 26.00
N VAL A 154 33.01 -11.47 26.91
CA VAL A 154 34.37 -10.99 26.64
C VAL A 154 35.07 -11.84 25.57
N ASP A 155 34.78 -13.13 25.51
CA ASP A 155 35.35 -14.07 24.54
C ASP A 155 34.47 -14.27 23.29
N GLY A 156 33.26 -13.69 23.27
CA GLY A 156 32.31 -13.84 22.17
C GLY A 156 31.92 -15.30 21.92
N SER A 157 31.92 -16.15 22.97
CA SER A 157 31.68 -17.59 22.85
C SER A 157 30.22 -18.02 22.97
N THR A 158 29.29 -17.06 23.13
CA THR A 158 27.89 -17.35 23.44
C THR A 158 26.94 -16.92 22.33
N SER A 159 25.98 -17.79 21.99
CA SER A 159 24.96 -17.60 20.95
C SER A 159 23.63 -18.28 21.30
N ASN A 160 22.57 -18.06 20.50
CA ASN A 160 21.28 -18.73 20.63
C ASN A 160 20.48 -18.75 19.30
N GLY A 161 21.04 -19.38 18.25
CA GLY A 161 20.44 -19.42 16.90
C GLY A 161 19.42 -20.55 16.67
N ALA A 162 19.18 -21.42 17.66
CA ALA A 162 18.18 -22.49 17.57
C ALA A 162 17.31 -22.59 18.83
N GLY A 163 17.30 -21.55 19.66
CA GLY A 163 16.45 -21.47 20.84
C GLY A 163 15.16 -20.71 20.51
N GLY A 164 14.02 -21.15 21.06
CA GLY A 164 12.70 -20.56 20.79
C GLY A 164 12.48 -19.10 21.25
N ASN A 165 13.54 -18.40 21.68
CA ASN A 165 13.48 -17.02 22.16
C ASN A 165 14.70 -16.21 21.72
N LEU A 166 14.47 -14.97 21.32
CA LEU A 166 15.47 -13.94 21.10
C LEU A 166 15.52 -12.97 22.28
N TYR A 167 16.66 -12.35 22.54
CA TYR A 167 16.78 -11.36 23.62
C TYR A 167 17.34 -10.02 23.13
N LEU A 168 16.75 -8.94 23.63
CA LEU A 168 17.23 -7.57 23.43
C LEU A 168 17.28 -6.81 24.77
N GLY A 169 18.13 -5.78 24.85
CA GLY A 169 18.24 -4.87 25.99
C GLY A 169 19.25 -5.29 27.06
N MET A 170 19.18 -4.65 28.22
CA MET A 170 20.10 -4.84 29.34
C MET A 170 19.50 -5.69 30.45
N THR A 171 20.19 -6.77 30.79
CA THR A 171 19.80 -7.69 31.88
C THR A 171 19.97 -7.05 33.26
N ASN A 172 19.40 -7.65 34.32
CA ASN A 172 19.62 -7.23 35.72
C ASN A 172 21.12 -7.29 36.15
N GLY A 173 21.94 -8.03 35.42
CA GLY A 173 23.39 -8.13 35.62
C GLY A 173 24.20 -7.13 34.78
N ASN A 174 23.55 -6.14 34.15
CA ASN A 174 24.14 -5.14 33.26
C ASN A 174 24.79 -5.70 31.98
N ALA A 175 24.51 -6.95 31.61
CA ALA A 175 24.98 -7.51 30.34
C ALA A 175 23.99 -7.19 29.21
N ILE A 176 24.52 -6.81 28.04
CA ILE A 176 23.73 -6.41 26.86
C ILE A 176 23.33 -7.63 26.02
N ARG A 177 22.12 -7.59 25.46
CA ARG A 177 21.58 -8.52 24.46
C ARG A 177 21.09 -7.74 23.25
N ARG A 178 21.35 -8.27 22.07
CA ARG A 178 20.78 -7.80 20.80
C ARG A 178 20.25 -9.00 20.03
N ALA A 179 19.16 -8.83 19.31
CA ALA A 179 18.68 -9.86 18.39
C ALA A 179 19.04 -9.48 16.96
N VAL A 180 19.20 -10.47 16.10
CA VAL A 180 19.30 -10.30 14.65
C VAL A 180 18.26 -11.19 13.99
N VAL A 181 17.59 -10.69 12.95
CA VAL A 181 16.52 -11.38 12.23
C VAL A 181 16.64 -11.08 10.74
N GLU A 182 16.41 -12.07 9.88
CA GLU A 182 16.40 -11.92 8.42
C GLU A 182 15.14 -12.54 7.84
N PHE A 183 14.58 -11.90 6.80
CA PHE A 183 13.36 -12.31 6.13
C PHE A 183 13.63 -12.56 4.65
N ASP A 184 13.00 -13.57 4.05
CA ASP A 184 13.04 -13.78 2.61
C ASP A 184 11.93 -12.98 1.92
N VAL A 185 12.32 -11.89 1.24
CA VAL A 185 11.41 -11.01 0.48
C VAL A 185 11.29 -11.39 -0.99
N SER A 186 11.90 -12.49 -1.44
CA SER A 186 11.95 -12.89 -2.86
C SER A 186 10.60 -13.20 -3.50
N SER A 187 9.55 -13.38 -2.67
CA SER A 187 8.16 -13.52 -3.14
C SER A 187 7.57 -12.22 -3.68
N ILE A 188 8.16 -11.06 -3.35
CA ILE A 188 7.73 -9.74 -3.82
C ILE A 188 8.47 -9.44 -5.12
N HIS A 189 7.72 -9.03 -6.16
CA HIS A 189 8.31 -8.67 -7.44
C HIS A 189 9.34 -7.53 -7.30
N PRO A 190 10.54 -7.59 -7.91
CA PRO A 190 11.60 -6.59 -7.71
C PRO A 190 11.25 -5.15 -8.13
N GLN A 191 10.23 -4.98 -8.97
CA GLN A 191 9.75 -3.66 -9.39
C GLN A 191 8.57 -3.13 -8.54
N SER A 192 8.16 -3.85 -7.50
CA SER A 192 7.08 -3.41 -6.62
C SER A 192 7.45 -2.13 -5.88
N THR A 193 6.45 -1.26 -5.69
CA THR A 193 6.55 -0.09 -4.82
C THR A 193 6.08 -0.48 -3.42
N ILE A 194 6.99 -0.46 -2.44
CA ILE A 194 6.64 -0.71 -1.04
C ILE A 194 5.92 0.53 -0.49
N ILE A 195 4.78 0.31 0.15
CA ILE A 195 3.93 1.37 0.73
C ILE A 195 4.06 1.36 2.25
N ASP A 196 4.10 0.17 2.84
CA ASP A 196 4.08 -0.02 4.29
C ASP A 196 4.90 -1.26 4.68
N ALA A 197 5.58 -1.19 5.82
CA ALA A 197 6.26 -2.32 6.44
C ALA A 197 6.07 -2.27 7.96
N GLN A 198 5.71 -3.38 8.59
CA GLN A 198 5.51 -3.47 10.04
C GLN A 198 6.11 -4.77 10.57
N LEU A 199 6.84 -4.70 11.68
CA LEU A 199 7.40 -5.88 12.35
C LEU A 199 6.80 -6.04 13.73
N ASP A 200 6.16 -7.17 13.97
CA ASP A 200 5.56 -7.54 15.25
C ASP A 200 6.40 -8.59 15.97
N LEU A 201 6.70 -8.34 17.24
CA LEU A 201 7.40 -9.27 18.14
C LEU A 201 6.53 -9.54 19.38
N GLU A 202 6.31 -10.81 19.71
CA GLU A 202 5.68 -11.17 20.99
C GLU A 202 6.71 -11.27 22.10
N ILE A 203 6.45 -10.62 23.25
CA ILE A 203 7.28 -10.73 24.45
C ILE A 203 6.93 -12.04 25.16
N THR A 204 7.91 -12.92 25.24
CA THR A 204 7.79 -14.24 25.88
C THR A 204 8.40 -14.26 27.29
N ASN A 205 9.29 -13.33 27.61
CA ASN A 205 9.96 -13.29 28.91
C ASN A 205 10.30 -11.86 29.37
N THR A 206 10.06 -11.62 30.66
CA THR A 206 10.39 -10.39 31.36
C THR A 206 11.33 -10.69 32.54
N PRO A 207 12.38 -9.88 32.79
CA PRO A 207 13.28 -10.08 33.92
C PRO A 207 12.55 -10.12 35.26
N SER A 208 13.11 -10.85 36.22
CA SER A 208 12.52 -10.99 37.58
C SER A 208 12.43 -9.69 38.39
N SER A 209 13.19 -8.67 37.98
CA SER A 209 13.17 -7.32 38.56
C SER A 209 13.21 -6.32 37.40
N PRO A 210 12.10 -6.13 36.69
CA PRO A 210 12.10 -5.34 35.47
C PRO A 210 12.33 -3.86 35.76
N PHE A 211 12.98 -3.16 34.83
CA PHE A 211 12.97 -1.71 34.80
C PHE A 211 11.51 -1.20 34.72
N ILE A 212 11.18 -0.20 35.53
CA ILE A 212 9.84 0.39 35.59
C ILE A 212 9.86 1.71 34.82
N GLY A 213 9.10 1.76 33.73
CA GLY A 213 9.05 2.90 32.82
C GLY A 213 9.14 2.46 31.36
N THR A 214 8.85 3.39 30.47
CA THR A 214 8.91 3.16 29.03
C THR A 214 10.33 3.32 28.51
N VAL A 215 10.77 2.33 27.74
CA VAL A 215 12.01 2.35 26.95
C VAL A 215 11.68 2.05 25.49
N ASN A 216 12.65 2.17 24.59
CA ASN A 216 12.47 1.84 23.18
C ASN A 216 13.30 0.62 22.78
N ALA A 217 12.73 -0.18 21.89
CA ALA A 217 13.49 -1.03 20.99
C ALA A 217 13.67 -0.29 19.64
N THR A 218 14.79 -0.52 18.96
CA THR A 218 15.09 0.05 17.64
C THR A 218 15.54 -1.02 16.66
N LEU A 219 15.12 -0.89 15.39
CA LEU A 219 15.61 -1.70 14.28
C LEU A 219 16.74 -0.97 13.57
N HIS A 220 17.77 -1.70 13.15
CA HIS A 220 18.89 -1.18 12.39
C HIS A 220 19.26 -2.14 11.27
N ASN A 221 19.36 -1.63 10.04
CA ASN A 221 19.71 -2.46 8.88
C ASN A 221 21.14 -3.00 9.02
N LEU A 222 21.32 -4.31 8.90
CA LEU A 222 22.63 -4.95 8.98
C LEU A 222 23.38 -4.71 7.68
N SER A 223 24.67 -4.36 7.78
CA SER A 223 25.50 -4.07 6.60
C SER A 223 26.42 -5.23 6.20
N ALA A 224 26.30 -6.36 6.87
CA ALA A 224 27.11 -7.53 6.61
C ALA A 224 26.34 -8.83 6.92
N GLU A 225 26.58 -9.84 6.09
CA GLU A 225 26.10 -11.19 6.33
C GLU A 225 26.56 -11.75 7.67
N TRP A 226 25.72 -12.61 8.24
CA TRP A 226 25.93 -13.28 9.51
C TRP A 226 25.34 -14.68 9.48
N GLY A 227 25.77 -15.54 10.39
CA GLY A 227 25.34 -16.93 10.39
C GLY A 227 24.51 -17.32 11.60
N GLU A 228 23.84 -18.46 11.47
CA GLU A 228 23.01 -19.09 12.47
C GLU A 228 23.32 -20.59 12.46
N ALA A 229 23.42 -21.18 13.64
CA ALA A 229 23.64 -22.60 13.83
C ALA A 229 22.84 -23.13 15.03
N GLY A 230 23.13 -24.37 15.45
CA GLY A 230 22.31 -25.13 16.39
C GLY A 230 22.43 -24.75 17.86
N SER A 231 22.98 -23.58 18.21
CA SER A 231 23.12 -23.17 19.62
C SER A 231 21.76 -22.84 20.22
N SER A 232 21.41 -23.53 21.30
CA SER A 232 20.12 -23.39 21.96
C SER A 232 20.31 -23.27 23.48
N GLY A 233 20.06 -22.08 24.00
CA GLY A 233 20.18 -21.69 25.40
C GLY A 233 19.03 -20.78 25.82
N SER A 234 19.08 -20.32 27.07
CA SER A 234 18.07 -19.42 27.64
C SER A 234 18.61 -17.99 27.75
N GLY A 235 18.23 -17.22 28.78
CA GLY A 235 18.62 -15.81 28.94
C GLY A 235 20.14 -15.53 29.04
N SER A 236 20.96 -16.57 29.15
CA SER A 236 22.43 -16.49 29.12
C SER A 236 23.07 -17.12 27.88
N GLY A 237 22.27 -17.63 26.94
CA GLY A 237 22.72 -18.29 25.71
C GLY A 237 23.35 -19.66 25.96
N ALA A 238 23.90 -20.24 24.88
CA ALA A 238 24.66 -21.48 24.89
C ALA A 238 26.03 -21.25 24.21
N GLY A 239 26.95 -22.20 24.39
CA GLY A 239 28.25 -22.16 23.71
C GLY A 239 28.05 -22.20 22.19
N ALA A 240 28.61 -21.21 21.50
CA ALA A 240 28.46 -21.01 20.06
C ALA A 240 29.07 -22.17 19.27
N GLN A 241 28.38 -22.54 18.20
CA GLN A 241 28.77 -23.52 17.21
C GLN A 241 29.32 -22.81 15.98
N THR A 242 30.07 -23.55 15.14
CA THR A 242 30.56 -23.00 13.87
C THR A 242 29.40 -22.43 13.06
N ARG A 243 29.58 -21.21 12.54
CA ARG A 243 28.59 -20.38 11.84
C ARG A 243 27.60 -19.59 12.71
N ASP A 244 27.56 -19.74 14.02
CA ASP A 244 26.72 -18.84 14.84
C ASP A 244 27.22 -17.39 14.78
N ALA A 245 26.32 -16.43 14.76
CA ALA A 245 26.65 -15.07 15.12
C ALA A 245 26.81 -14.96 16.64
N THR A 246 27.79 -14.18 17.09
CA THR A 246 28.02 -13.87 18.50
C THR A 246 28.33 -12.38 18.64
N TRP A 247 28.57 -11.91 19.87
CA TRP A 247 28.96 -10.52 20.08
C TRP A 247 30.22 -10.10 19.30
N LEU A 248 31.17 -11.00 19.11
CA LEU A 248 32.42 -10.68 18.39
C LEU A 248 32.43 -11.19 16.94
N HIS A 249 31.67 -12.23 16.63
CA HIS A 249 31.74 -12.92 15.34
C HIS A 249 30.45 -12.82 14.53
N ARG A 250 30.57 -12.57 13.23
CA ARG A 250 29.48 -12.77 12.25
C ARG A 250 29.28 -14.25 11.94
N PHE A 251 30.38 -14.99 11.92
CA PHE A 251 30.44 -16.44 11.83
C PHE A 251 31.45 -16.92 12.87
N PHE A 252 30.96 -17.58 13.91
CA PHE A 252 31.76 -17.93 15.09
C PHE A 252 33.05 -18.63 14.71
N ASN A 253 34.15 -18.18 15.35
CA ASN A 253 35.55 -18.60 15.20
C ASN A 253 36.22 -18.38 13.84
N THR A 254 35.56 -17.73 12.88
CA THR A 254 36.11 -17.47 11.54
C THR A 254 36.09 -16.00 11.18
N ASP A 255 34.92 -15.35 11.26
CA ASP A 255 34.73 -13.99 10.77
C ASP A 255 34.19 -13.08 11.87
N ASN A 256 34.88 -11.96 12.09
CA ASN A 256 34.50 -10.96 13.08
C ASN A 256 33.51 -9.93 12.52
N TRP A 257 32.74 -9.32 13.42
CA TRP A 257 32.19 -7.99 13.18
C TRP A 257 33.32 -6.96 13.15
N THR A 258 33.14 -5.87 12.41
CA THR A 258 34.04 -4.71 12.49
C THR A 258 33.89 -4.04 13.85
N ASN A 259 32.64 -3.94 14.32
CA ASN A 259 32.30 -3.42 15.64
C ASN A 259 31.64 -4.53 16.49
N PRO A 260 32.12 -4.80 17.71
CA PRO A 260 31.46 -5.74 18.61
C PRO A 260 29.97 -5.43 18.80
N GLY A 261 29.15 -6.46 18.70
CA GLY A 261 27.69 -6.38 18.81
C GLY A 261 26.97 -6.05 17.49
N GLY A 262 27.64 -6.10 16.35
CA GLY A 262 27.02 -5.99 15.02
C GLY A 262 27.54 -4.83 14.17
N ASP A 263 27.53 -5.02 12.86
CA ASP A 263 27.75 -3.96 11.86
C ASP A 263 26.40 -3.58 11.24
N PHE A 264 25.93 -2.37 11.53
CA PHE A 264 24.60 -1.90 11.17
C PHE A 264 24.57 -0.38 10.94
N THR A 265 23.51 0.11 10.30
CA THR A 265 23.29 1.55 10.08
C THR A 265 23.01 2.28 11.38
N ALA A 266 23.72 3.39 11.64
CA ALA A 266 23.56 4.14 12.89
C ALA A 266 22.14 4.74 13.06
N SER A 267 21.49 5.15 11.97
CA SER A 267 20.07 5.55 11.99
C SER A 267 19.22 4.31 12.21
N ALA A 268 18.20 4.43 13.07
CA ALA A 268 17.24 3.37 13.28
C ALA A 268 16.20 3.38 12.17
N SER A 269 15.95 2.21 11.57
CA SER A 269 14.92 2.01 10.57
C SER A 269 13.52 2.20 11.16
N ALA A 270 13.33 1.81 12.43
CA ALA A 270 12.12 2.07 13.20
C ALA A 270 12.42 2.05 14.70
N SER A 271 11.53 2.63 15.51
CA SER A 271 11.58 2.62 16.97
C SER A 271 10.21 2.27 17.55
N ALA A 272 10.17 1.40 18.55
CA ALA A 272 8.96 0.94 19.20
C ALA A 272 9.07 1.05 20.72
N PRO A 273 8.15 1.75 21.40
CA PRO A 273 8.14 1.83 22.86
C PRO A 273 7.62 0.54 23.49
N PHE A 274 8.18 0.16 24.63
CA PHE A 274 7.64 -0.90 25.48
C PHE A 274 7.94 -0.61 26.96
N ASP A 275 7.22 -1.27 27.85
CA ASP A 275 7.36 -1.17 29.31
C ASP A 275 7.32 -2.56 29.97
N GLN A 276 7.19 -2.61 31.30
CA GLN A 276 7.12 -3.86 32.07
C GLN A 276 5.81 -4.66 31.88
N ASN A 277 4.76 -4.04 31.35
CA ASN A 277 3.45 -4.66 31.17
C ASN A 277 3.17 -5.02 29.71
N SER A 278 4.05 -4.61 28.80
CA SER A 278 3.92 -4.86 27.37
C SER A 278 3.99 -6.35 27.08
N SER A 279 3.04 -6.86 26.28
CA SER A 279 3.02 -8.24 25.77
C SER A 279 3.63 -8.38 24.38
N SER A 280 3.86 -7.26 23.69
CA SER A 280 4.46 -7.23 22.36
C SER A 280 5.26 -5.94 22.15
N ILE A 281 6.10 -5.95 21.12
CA ILE A 281 6.81 -4.79 20.59
C ILE A 281 6.42 -4.68 19.12
N GLN A 282 5.81 -3.56 18.73
CA GLN A 282 5.33 -3.33 17.38
C GLN A 282 6.11 -2.19 16.72
N PHE A 283 6.89 -2.53 15.70
CA PHE A 283 7.55 -1.54 14.86
C PHE A 283 6.59 -1.12 13.76
N LEU A 284 6.04 0.08 13.90
CA LEU A 284 5.22 0.69 12.87
C LEU A 284 6.07 1.15 11.69
N SER A 285 5.41 1.30 10.55
CA SER A 285 6.01 1.78 9.32
C SER A 285 6.65 3.15 9.48
N SER A 286 7.79 3.28 8.82
CA SER A 286 8.67 4.43 8.86
C SER A 286 9.32 4.56 7.48
N THR A 287 9.70 5.78 7.08
CA THR A 287 10.41 6.01 5.82
C THR A 287 11.67 5.13 5.70
N ASP A 288 12.46 5.02 6.77
CA ASP A 288 13.70 4.24 6.75
C ASP A 288 13.42 2.73 6.70
N LEU A 289 12.35 2.27 7.35
CA LEU A 289 11.93 0.86 7.30
C LEU A 289 11.45 0.46 5.90
N VAL A 290 10.67 1.32 5.26
CA VAL A 290 10.22 1.14 3.86
C VAL A 290 11.43 1.18 2.91
N ASN A 291 12.41 2.05 3.14
CA ASN A 291 13.63 2.11 2.33
C ASN A 291 14.45 0.83 2.42
N ASP A 292 14.60 0.26 3.61
CA ASP A 292 15.30 -1.02 3.80
C ASP A 292 14.62 -2.14 3.00
N VAL A 293 13.31 -2.34 3.18
CA VAL A 293 12.56 -3.38 2.46
C VAL A 293 12.57 -3.15 0.94
N THR A 294 12.49 -1.88 0.51
CA THR A 294 12.60 -1.53 -0.91
C THR A 294 13.95 -1.94 -1.49
N ALA A 295 15.05 -1.67 -0.78
CA ALA A 295 16.39 -2.08 -1.20
C ALA A 295 16.50 -3.61 -1.30
N TRP A 296 15.98 -4.35 -0.32
CA TRP A 296 16.00 -5.81 -0.30
C TRP A 296 15.21 -6.44 -1.46
N VAL A 297 14.05 -5.87 -1.79
CA VAL A 297 13.22 -6.34 -2.91
C VAL A 297 13.88 -6.05 -4.26
N GLN A 298 14.57 -4.91 -4.38
CA GLN A 298 15.25 -4.51 -5.62
C GLN A 298 16.59 -5.24 -5.84
N ASP A 299 17.32 -5.53 -4.76
CA ASP A 299 18.56 -6.31 -4.77
C ASP A 299 18.63 -7.20 -3.54
N ALA A 300 18.36 -8.49 -3.74
CA ALA A 300 18.39 -9.49 -2.67
C ALA A 300 19.75 -9.59 -1.97
N ASN A 301 20.87 -9.20 -2.61
CA ASN A 301 22.18 -9.22 -1.96
C ASN A 301 22.36 -8.12 -0.90
N SER A 302 21.48 -7.11 -0.90
CA SER A 302 21.47 -6.05 0.12
C SER A 302 20.74 -6.46 1.40
N ASN A 303 20.06 -7.60 1.38
CA ASN A 303 19.28 -8.09 2.51
C ASN A 303 20.14 -8.93 3.45
N HIS A 304 20.55 -8.33 4.55
CA HIS A 304 21.19 -9.03 5.67
C HIS A 304 20.29 -9.05 6.92
N GLY A 305 19.04 -8.60 6.77
CA GLY A 305 18.08 -8.45 7.86
C GLY A 305 18.33 -7.24 8.77
N TRP A 306 17.67 -7.26 9.92
CA TRP A 306 17.76 -6.21 10.94
C TRP A 306 18.44 -6.71 12.22
N LEU A 307 19.20 -5.81 12.84
CA LEU A 307 19.56 -5.87 14.24
C LEU A 307 18.48 -5.17 15.08
N ILE A 308 18.00 -5.85 16.11
CA ILE A 308 17.04 -5.36 17.08
C ILE A 308 17.79 -5.02 18.37
N LYS A 309 17.75 -3.74 18.73
CA LYS A 309 18.45 -3.18 19.87
C LYS A 309 17.45 -2.70 20.91
N GLY A 310 17.62 -3.11 22.16
CA GLY A 310 16.88 -2.53 23.28
C GLY A 310 17.58 -1.29 23.84
N ASP A 311 17.04 -0.73 24.92
CA ASP A 311 17.78 0.25 25.70
C ASP A 311 18.98 -0.43 26.40
N GLU A 312 20.17 0.14 26.23
CA GLU A 312 21.43 -0.40 26.75
C GLU A 312 22.01 0.48 27.87
N VAL A 313 21.18 1.30 28.50
CA VAL A 313 21.58 2.19 29.61
C VAL A 313 20.88 1.78 30.91
N ASN A 314 19.58 1.44 30.86
CA ASN A 314 18.82 1.11 32.07
C ASN A 314 18.78 -0.40 32.33
N SER A 315 19.38 -0.83 33.44
CA SER A 315 19.40 -2.24 33.85
C SER A 315 18.00 -2.81 34.09
N GLY A 316 17.79 -4.06 33.68
CA GLY A 316 16.51 -4.79 33.86
C GLY A 316 15.46 -4.49 32.81
N ASN A 317 15.80 -3.78 31.73
CA ASN A 317 14.88 -3.55 30.61
C ASN A 317 14.86 -4.69 29.57
N ALA A 318 15.74 -5.70 29.69
CA ALA A 318 15.82 -6.77 28.70
C ALA A 318 14.47 -7.45 28.47
N ARG A 319 14.18 -7.87 27.24
CA ARG A 319 13.00 -8.68 26.91
C ARG A 319 13.42 -9.91 26.14
N GLY A 320 12.82 -11.04 26.50
CA GLY A 320 12.76 -12.20 25.62
C GLY A 320 11.57 -12.03 24.69
N VAL A 321 11.78 -12.21 23.39
CA VAL A 321 10.73 -12.28 22.38
C VAL A 321 10.78 -13.64 21.69
N SER A 322 9.68 -14.10 21.08
CA SER A 322 9.68 -15.36 20.33
C SER A 322 10.73 -15.35 19.20
N SER A 323 11.40 -16.47 18.97
CA SER A 323 12.18 -16.69 17.74
C SER A 323 11.32 -17.38 16.66
N ARG A 324 11.89 -17.65 15.48
CA ARG A 324 11.27 -18.43 14.42
C ARG A 324 11.00 -19.89 14.82
N GLU A 325 11.74 -20.44 15.80
CA GLU A 325 11.46 -21.74 16.42
C GLU A 325 10.44 -21.65 17.57
N GLY A 326 10.02 -20.43 17.93
CA GLY A 326 9.01 -20.17 18.95
C GLY A 326 7.59 -20.52 18.51
N SER A 327 6.65 -20.51 19.45
CA SER A 327 5.22 -20.74 19.16
C SER A 327 4.55 -19.59 18.42
N THR A 328 5.15 -18.39 18.48
CA THR A 328 4.61 -17.15 17.92
C THR A 328 5.73 -16.33 17.28
N PRO A 329 6.30 -16.82 16.16
CA PRO A 329 7.42 -16.16 15.48
C PRO A 329 7.19 -14.67 15.21
N PRO A 330 8.27 -13.89 15.09
CA PRO A 330 8.19 -12.54 14.53
C PRO A 330 7.45 -12.54 13.19
N VAL A 331 6.66 -11.51 12.91
CA VAL A 331 5.96 -11.37 11.62
C VAL A 331 6.27 -10.02 11.01
N LEU A 332 6.84 -10.03 9.80
CA LEU A 332 7.00 -8.85 8.97
C LEU A 332 5.81 -8.76 8.00
N THR A 333 4.94 -7.78 8.18
CA THR A 333 3.85 -7.46 7.27
C THR A 333 4.28 -6.37 6.30
N ILE A 334 4.15 -6.60 4.99
CA ILE A 334 4.53 -5.64 3.95
C ILE A 334 3.32 -5.38 3.06
N GLN A 335 3.01 -4.11 2.81
CA GLN A 335 2.05 -3.67 1.81
C GLN A 335 2.78 -3.05 0.62
N TYR A 336 2.43 -3.46 -0.61
CA TYR A 336 3.10 -3.01 -1.83
C TYR A 336 2.17 -2.98 -3.03
N ILE A 337 2.48 -2.17 -4.03
CA ILE A 337 1.85 -2.22 -5.36
C ILE A 337 2.83 -2.89 -6.32
N VAL A 338 2.36 -3.91 -7.03
CA VAL A 338 3.07 -4.45 -8.19
C VAL A 338 2.74 -3.54 -9.36
N PRO A 339 3.73 -2.93 -10.05
CA PRO A 339 3.44 -2.16 -11.25
C PRO A 339 2.73 -3.07 -12.26
N ASP A 340 1.79 -2.52 -13.02
CA ASP A 340 1.18 -3.22 -14.14
C ASP A 340 2.29 -3.69 -15.07
N LEU A 341 2.64 -4.98 -14.95
CA LEU A 341 3.40 -5.69 -15.96
C LEU A 341 2.42 -5.83 -17.12
N ILE A 342 2.32 -4.78 -17.94
CA ILE A 342 1.69 -4.89 -19.25
C ILE A 342 2.47 -5.98 -19.96
N PHE A 343 1.95 -7.21 -19.90
CA PHE A 343 2.37 -8.25 -20.80
C PHE A 343 2.25 -7.63 -22.18
N ALA A 344 3.34 -7.59 -22.94
CA ALA A 344 3.37 -7.08 -24.31
C ALA A 344 2.46 -7.88 -25.28
N ASN A 345 1.51 -8.67 -24.77
CA ASN A 345 0.51 -9.43 -25.47
C ASN A 345 -0.86 -9.24 -24.79
N GLY A 346 -1.61 -8.23 -25.25
CA GLY A 346 -3.08 -8.18 -25.30
C GLY A 346 -3.86 -8.44 -24.00
N PHE A 347 -4.55 -7.42 -23.51
CA PHE A 347 -5.66 -7.57 -22.57
C PHE A 347 -6.69 -8.56 -23.13
N GLU A 348 -6.87 -9.72 -22.49
CA GLU A 348 -8.08 -10.54 -22.68
C GLU A 348 -9.23 -9.87 -21.91
N GLN A 349 -10.23 -9.48 -22.67
CA GLN A 349 -11.50 -8.97 -22.19
C GLN A 349 -12.24 -10.12 -21.47
N LEU A 350 -12.40 -10.03 -20.15
CA LEU A 350 -13.30 -10.91 -19.40
C LEU A 350 -14.74 -10.50 -19.73
N GLU A 351 -15.39 -11.26 -20.61
CA GLU A 351 -16.86 -11.24 -20.73
C GLU A 351 -17.44 -11.98 -19.52
N TYR A 352 -18.24 -11.27 -18.71
CA TYR A 352 -19.13 -11.86 -17.71
C TYR A 352 -20.56 -11.95 -18.25
#